data_AF-A0A2X3AJI8-F1
#
_entry.id   AF-A0A2X3AJI8-F1
#
_cell.length_a   1.000
_cell.length_b   1.000
_cell.length_c   1.000
_cell.angle_alpha   90.00
_cell.angle_beta   90.00
_cell.angle_gamma   90.00
#
_symmetry.space_group_name_H-M   'P 1'
#
loop_
_entity.id
_entity.type
_entity.pdbx_description
1 polymer ?
#
loop_
_entity_poly.entity_id
_entity_poly.type
_entity_poly.pdbx_seq_one_letter_code
_entity_poly.pdbx_strand_id
1 'polypeptide(L)'
;MIAMRISKRYQHLVRNNSVFWLASGYSLDFGLTGGVVKTGTFNQFIRGGIAFATPPGTPLAPKAQEGKHFLLQESEPKEWREWGTALPK
;
A
#
# COMPACT_ATOMS: atom_id res chain seq x y z
N MET A 1 6.42 -7.18 -15.36
CA MET A 1 6.29 -7.94 -14.09
C MET A 1 7.34 -7.41 -13.13
N ILE A 2 6.97 -7.08 -11.90
CA ILE A 2 7.91 -6.66 -10.86
C ILE A 2 7.95 -7.72 -9.77
N ALA A 3 9.11 -7.90 -9.13
CA ALA A 3 9.27 -8.79 -7.98
C ALA A 3 9.55 -7.97 -6.73
N MET A 4 8.98 -8.39 -5.61
CA MET A 4 9.18 -7.76 -4.30
C MET A 4 9.65 -8.80 -3.31
N ARG A 5 10.57 -8.39 -2.43
CA ARG A 5 11.06 -9.22 -1.34
C ARG A 5 10.50 -8.75 -0.02
N ILE A 6 9.78 -9.61 0.68
CA ILE A 6 9.25 -9.37 2.02
C ILE A 6 10.13 -10.11 3.02
N SER A 7 10.64 -9.39 4.03
CA SER A 7 11.47 -9.98 5.09
C SER A 7 10.71 -11.08 5.84
N LYS A 8 11.40 -12.17 6.20
CA LYS A 8 10.82 -13.37 6.85
C LYS A 8 9.89 -13.01 8.02
N ARG A 9 10.26 -12.03 8.84
CA ARG A 9 9.47 -11.59 10.00
C ARG A 9 8.09 -11.01 9.65
N TYR A 10 7.86 -10.60 8.40
CA TYR A 10 6.62 -9.97 7.92
C TYR A 10 5.84 -10.84 6.93
N GLN A 11 6.36 -11.99 6.50
CA GLN A 11 5.71 -12.83 5.49
C GLN A 11 4.30 -13.30 5.92
N HIS A 12 4.06 -13.48 7.22
CA HIS A 12 2.75 -13.85 7.78
C HIS A 12 1.64 -12.81 7.55
N LEU A 13 2.00 -11.56 7.22
CA LEU A 13 1.07 -10.47 6.97
C LEU A 13 0.45 -10.54 5.57
N VAL A 14 1.02 -11.30 4.65
CA VAL A 14 0.49 -11.42 3.29
C VAL A 14 -0.38 -12.65 3.19
N ARG A 15 -1.64 -12.43 2.81
CA ARG A 15 -2.66 -13.45 2.61
C ARG A 15 -3.06 -13.55 1.15
N ASN A 16 -3.73 -14.63 0.82
CA ASN A 16 -4.14 -14.92 -0.56
C ASN A 16 -5.05 -13.86 -1.18
N ASN A 17 -5.73 -13.06 -0.35
CA ASN A 17 -6.62 -11.96 -0.74
C ASN A 17 -6.04 -10.58 -0.39
N SER A 18 -4.74 -10.47 -0.05
CA SER A 18 -4.12 -9.16 0.17
C SER A 18 -4.19 -8.31 -1.10
N VAL A 19 -4.48 -7.03 -0.92
CA VAL A 19 -4.55 -6.04 -1.99
C VAL A 19 -3.32 -5.15 -1.89
N PHE A 20 -2.63 -4.95 -3.01
CA PHE A 20 -1.43 -4.12 -3.10
C PHE A 20 -1.75 -2.86 -3.92
N TRP A 21 -1.20 -1.72 -3.51
CA TRP A 21 -1.37 -0.45 -4.24
C TRP A 21 -0.12 0.42 -4.18
N LEU A 22 -0.02 1.36 -5.13
CA LEU A 22 1.01 2.41 -5.10
C LEU A 22 0.75 3.35 -3.91
N ALA A 23 1.70 3.42 -2.99
CA ALA A 23 1.67 4.29 -1.81
C ALA A 23 2.24 5.70 -2.08
N SER A 24 2.30 6.11 -3.35
CA SER A 24 2.71 7.46 -3.72
C SER A 24 1.62 8.44 -3.29
N GLY A 25 1.90 9.17 -2.21
CA GLY A 25 1.00 10.16 -1.65
C GLY A 25 0.58 11.15 -2.72
N TYR A 26 -0.74 11.38 -2.79
CA TYR A 26 -1.37 12.51 -3.43
C TYR A 26 -0.49 13.75 -3.29
N SER A 27 0.11 14.17 -4.39
CA SER A 27 0.81 15.44 -4.48
C SER A 27 -0.23 16.55 -4.48
N LEU A 28 -0.52 17.05 -3.27
CA LEU A 28 -0.79 18.45 -2.97
C LEU A 28 -2.09 19.06 -3.53
N ASP A 29 -3.18 18.94 -2.77
CA ASP A 29 -4.22 19.98 -2.74
C ASP A 29 -3.65 21.23 -2.03
N PHE A 30 -2.77 21.96 -2.70
CA PHE A 30 -2.46 23.33 -2.27
C PHE A 30 -3.60 24.24 -2.72
N GLY A 31 -4.51 24.54 -1.80
CA GLY A 31 -5.39 25.70 -1.93
C GLY A 31 -4.53 26.94 -2.21
N LEU A 32 -4.78 27.60 -3.33
CA LEU A 32 -4.10 28.83 -3.75
C LEU A 32 -4.50 29.98 -2.81
N THR A 33 -3.90 30.06 -1.63
CA THR A 33 -4.00 31.24 -0.76
C THR A 33 -2.65 31.96 -0.67
N GLY A 34 -2.33 32.68 -1.75
CA GLY A 34 -1.76 34.02 -1.66
C GLY A 34 -0.40 34.24 -0.98
N GLY A 35 0.49 33.25 -0.89
CA GLY A 35 1.83 33.45 -0.32
C GLY A 35 2.89 32.63 -1.05
N VAL A 36 3.76 33.31 -1.79
CA VAL A 36 4.99 32.86 -2.47
C VAL A 36 5.28 31.36 -2.31
N VAL A 37 4.77 30.55 -3.24
CA VAL A 37 5.12 29.13 -3.31
C VAL A 37 6.55 29.03 -3.82
N LYS A 38 7.51 28.74 -2.93
CA LYS A 38 8.83 28.25 -3.29
C LYS A 38 8.67 26.86 -3.92
N THR A 39 8.37 26.81 -5.22
CA THR A 39 8.14 25.61 -6.04
C THR A 39 9.43 24.82 -6.37
N GLY A 40 10.45 24.89 -5.51
CA GLY A 40 11.76 24.27 -5.77
C GLY A 40 11.99 22.98 -4.96
N THR A 41 12.19 21.85 -5.66
CA THR A 41 12.90 20.63 -5.23
C THR A 41 12.30 19.66 -4.19
N PHE A 42 11.08 19.85 -3.65
CA PHE A 42 10.52 18.85 -2.72
C PHE A 42 9.87 17.62 -3.39
N ASN A 43 9.43 17.74 -4.65
CA ASN A 43 8.86 16.61 -5.42
C ASN A 43 9.88 15.52 -5.79
N GLN A 44 11.18 15.82 -5.73
CA GLN A 44 12.24 14.86 -6.08
C GLN A 44 12.53 13.82 -4.97
N PHE A 45 11.85 13.93 -3.82
CA PHE A 45 12.06 13.05 -2.66
C PHE A 45 10.87 12.16 -2.30
N ILE A 46 9.76 12.23 -3.04
CA ILE A 46 8.67 11.25 -2.85
C ILE A 46 9.12 9.93 -3.46
N ARG A 47 9.90 9.17 -2.68
CA ARG A 47 10.10 7.75 -2.88
C ARG A 47 8.73 7.12 -2.68
N GLY A 48 7.99 6.97 -3.77
CA GLY A 48 6.77 6.17 -3.77
C GLY A 48 7.04 4.79 -3.16
N GLY A 49 6.01 4.19 -2.57
CA GLY A 49 6.10 2.86 -1.99
C GLY A 49 5.07 1.92 -2.61
N ILE A 50 5.13 0.66 -2.22
CA ILE A 50 4.01 -0.28 -2.39
C ILE A 50 3.47 -0.54 -0.99
N ALA A 51 2.19 -0.25 -0.78
CA ALA A 51 1.48 -0.62 0.43
C ALA A 51 0.57 -1.81 0.14
N PHE A 52 0.18 -2.52 1.20
CA PHE A 52 -0.81 -3.57 1.11
C PHE A 52 -1.59 -3.70 2.40
N ALA A 53 -2.79 -4.25 2.27
CA ALA A 53 -3.61 -4.68 3.40
C ALA A 53 -4.39 -5.94 3.02
N THR A 54 -4.87 -6.64 4.04
CA THR A 54 -5.70 -7.83 3.88
C THR A 54 -7.13 -7.46 4.28
N PRO A 55 -8.12 -7.60 3.39
CA PRO A 55 -9.51 -7.36 3.74
C PRO A 55 -10.04 -8.42 4.69
N PRO A 56 -11.04 -8.08 5.52
CA PRO A 56 -11.62 -9.02 6.46
C PRO A 56 -12.28 -10.18 5.72
N GLY A 57 -12.21 -11.36 6.31
CA GLY A 57 -12.82 -12.56 5.76
C GLY A 57 -12.93 -13.65 6.82
N THR A 58 -14.05 -14.36 6.81
CA THR A 58 -14.31 -15.51 7.67
C THR A 58 -14.61 -16.71 6.76
N PRO A 59 -13.73 -17.71 6.68
CA PRO A 59 -12.47 -17.85 7.41
C PRO A 59 -11.36 -16.90 6.91
N LEU A 60 -10.37 -16.65 7.75
CA LEU A 60 -9.18 -15.88 7.38
C LEU A 60 -8.48 -16.56 6.19
N ALA A 61 -8.15 -15.78 5.17
CA ALA A 61 -7.48 -16.31 3.99
C ALA A 61 -6.10 -16.93 4.35
N PRO A 62 -5.70 -18.02 3.66
CA PRO A 62 -4.39 -18.64 3.87
C PRO A 62 -3.24 -17.65 3.62
N LYS A 63 -2.09 -17.89 4.27
CA LYS A 63 -0.84 -17.16 3.99
C LYS A 63 -0.50 -17.31 2.50
N ALA A 64 -0.08 -16.22 1.88
CA ALA A 64 0.38 -16.25 0.51
C ALA A 64 1.68 -17.05 0.43
N GLN A 65 1.80 -17.88 -0.61
CA GLN A 65 3.04 -18.59 -0.90
C GLN A 65 3.99 -17.73 -1.72
N GLU A 66 5.28 -18.06 -1.67
CA GLU A 66 6.28 -17.45 -2.55
C GLU A 66 5.90 -17.61 -4.02
N GLY A 67 6.18 -16.59 -4.83
CA GLY A 67 5.82 -16.58 -6.26
C GLY A 67 4.34 -16.31 -6.55
N LYS A 68 3.49 -16.09 -5.53
CA LYS A 68 2.11 -15.65 -5.77
C LYS A 68 2.08 -14.26 -6.42
N HIS A 69 1.29 -14.16 -7.49
CA HIS A 69 1.07 -12.91 -8.20
C HIS A 69 -0.13 -12.15 -7.61
N PHE A 70 0.01 -10.84 -7.53
CA PHE A 70 -1.04 -9.91 -7.09
C PHE A 70 -1.16 -8.79 -8.11
N LEU A 71 -2.38 -8.25 -8.25
CA LEU A 71 -2.58 -7.00 -8.98
C LEU A 71 -2.06 -5.85 -8.11
N LEU A 72 -1.27 -4.98 -8.73
CA LEU A 72 -0.84 -3.71 -8.14
C LEU A 72 -1.83 -2.63 -8.58
N GLN A 73 -2.65 -2.17 -7.64
CA GLN A 73 -3.62 -1.10 -7.87
C GLN A 73 -2.90 0.25 -7.93
N GLU A 74 -3.47 1.18 -8.70
CA GLU A 74 -2.93 2.55 -8.78
C GLU A 74 -3.20 3.36 -7.52
N SER A 75 -4.29 3.06 -6.81
CA SER A 75 -4.73 3.77 -5.61
C SER A 75 -5.16 2.83 -4.50
N GLU A 76 -5.19 3.35 -3.27
CA GLU A 76 -5.68 2.63 -2.11
C GLU A 76 -7.19 2.33 -2.23
N PRO A 77 -7.66 1.11 -1.85
CA PRO A 77 -9.09 0.80 -1.81
C PRO A 77 -9.82 1.69 -0.81
N LYS A 78 -10.95 2.31 -1.15
CA LYS A 78 -11.59 3.35 -0.31
C LYS A 78 -11.78 2.94 1.17
N GLU A 79 -12.10 1.69 1.43
CA GLU A 79 -12.44 1.17 2.76
C GLU A 79 -11.25 0.49 3.47
N TRP A 80 -10.04 0.54 2.91
CA TRP A 80 -8.89 -0.25 3.39
C TRP A 80 -8.55 0.02 4.87
N ARG A 81 -8.80 1.24 5.34
CA ARG A 81 -8.55 1.68 6.73
C ARG A 81 -9.50 1.03 7.73
N GLU A 82 -10.65 0.56 7.28
CA GLU A 82 -11.68 -0.05 8.11
C GLU A 82 -11.50 -1.57 8.24
N TRP A 83 -10.67 -2.18 7.40
CA TRP A 83 -10.54 -3.64 7.31
C TRP A 83 -10.11 -4.32 8.61
N GLY A 84 -9.30 -3.67 9.45
CA GLY A 84 -9.00 -4.10 10.82
C GLY A 84 -8.56 -5.57 10.99
N THR A 85 -8.06 -6.22 9.94
CA THR A 85 -7.94 -7.67 9.90
C THR A 85 -6.79 -8.15 10.78
N ALA A 86 -7.10 -8.95 11.80
CA ALA A 86 -6.11 -9.55 12.66
C ALA A 86 -5.33 -10.64 11.92
N LEU A 87 -4.01 -10.45 11.80
CA LEU A 87 -3.11 -11.36 11.09
C LEU A 87 -2.18 -12.06 12.07
N PRO A 88 -2.50 -13.28 12.53
CA PRO A 88 -1.63 -14.01 13.43
C PRO A 88 -0.33 -14.43 12.71
N LYS A 89 0.73 -14.58 13.50
CA LYS A 89 2.06 -14.97 13.03
C LYS A 89 2.12 -16.34 12.37
#